data_AF-A0A6C0DNN7-F1
#
_entry.id   AF-A0A6C0DNN7-F1
#
_cell.length_a   1.000
_cell.length_b   1.000
_cell.length_c   1.000
_cell.angle_alpha   90.00
_cell.angle_beta   90.00
_cell.angle_gamma   90.00
#
_symmetry.space_group_name_H-M   'P 1'
#
loop_
_entity.id
_entity.type
_entity.pdbx_description
1 polymer ?
#
loop_
_entity_poly.entity_id
_entity_poly.type
_entity_poly.pdbx_seq_one_letter_code
_entity_poly.pdbx_strand_id
1 'polypeptide(L)'
;MSKYIKQYKTVRRSILIETKNKMTLSPKFATLPMEIVIHHILPYLVQPQSKELLQDIRSYVVDYNILQNVYLYEYNYSVLYNDLCSFCVIFSRRPYARTIVARHVMCKKDDAIIKTIQYIHDRSNSGTDAQKIKFLWGLLTPTERTDFINKMIIEEYQEFHI
;
A
#
# COMPACT_ATOMS: atom_id res chain seq x y z
N MET A 1 -18.78 5.07 -29.26
CA MET A 1 -17.54 5.64 -28.67
C MET A 1 -17.75 6.97 -27.95
N SER A 2 -18.34 8.00 -28.58
CA SER A 2 -18.51 9.34 -27.97
C SER A 2 -19.41 9.40 -26.71
N LYS A 3 -20.37 8.46 -26.54
CA LYS A 3 -21.36 8.52 -25.43
C LYS A 3 -20.79 8.19 -24.05
N TYR A 4 -19.98 7.13 -23.91
CA TYR A 4 -19.44 6.70 -22.60
C TYR A 4 -18.40 7.68 -22.03
N ILE A 5 -17.61 8.27 -22.91
CA ILE A 5 -16.55 9.21 -22.53
C ILE A 5 -17.13 10.57 -22.09
N LYS A 6 -18.26 11.01 -22.67
CA LYS A 6 -18.94 12.25 -22.26
C LYS A 6 -19.44 12.23 -20.81
N GLN A 7 -19.69 11.06 -20.23
CA GLN A 7 -20.12 10.92 -18.83
C GLN A 7 -18.99 11.21 -17.83
N TYR A 8 -17.74 11.23 -18.31
CA TYR A 8 -16.53 11.38 -17.50
C TYR A 8 -15.77 12.68 -17.78
N LYS A 9 -16.48 13.73 -18.24
CA LYS A 9 -15.91 15.05 -18.53
C LYS A 9 -15.17 15.71 -17.36
N THR A 10 -15.43 15.26 -16.13
CA THR A 10 -14.80 15.77 -14.90
C THR A 10 -13.59 14.93 -14.45
N VAL A 11 -13.12 13.97 -15.25
CA VAL A 11 -11.94 13.17 -14.89
C VAL A 11 -10.69 14.04 -15.00
N ARG A 12 -9.86 14.03 -13.93
CA ARG A 12 -8.59 14.74 -13.87
C ARG A 12 -7.75 14.47 -15.14
N ARG A 13 -7.23 15.55 -15.75
CA ARG A 13 -6.31 15.54 -16.91
C ARG A 13 -5.08 14.64 -16.75
N SER A 14 -4.81 14.13 -15.56
CA SER A 14 -3.70 13.21 -15.26
C SER A 14 -3.85 11.82 -15.88
N ILE A 15 -5.05 11.42 -16.35
CA ILE A 15 -5.31 10.06 -16.84
C ILE A 15 -5.87 10.05 -18.25
N LEU A 16 -6.70 11.03 -18.60
CA LEU A 16 -7.25 11.20 -19.93
C LEU A 16 -6.78 12.53 -20.50
N ILE A 17 -6.10 12.47 -21.64
CA ILE A 17 -5.59 13.62 -22.38
C ILE A 17 -6.54 13.86 -23.55
N GLU A 18 -7.05 15.07 -23.67
CA GLU A 18 -7.85 15.48 -24.81
C GLU A 18 -6.93 16.03 -25.90
N THR A 19 -6.80 15.31 -27.02
CA THR A 19 -6.03 15.77 -28.19
C THR A 19 -6.93 15.78 -29.43
N LYS A 20 -7.10 16.95 -30.05
CA LYS A 20 -7.72 17.12 -31.39
C LYS A 20 -8.94 16.20 -31.63
N ASN A 21 -9.98 16.32 -30.79
CA ASN A 21 -11.24 15.56 -30.87
C ASN A 21 -11.18 14.06 -30.52
N LYS A 22 -10.08 13.57 -29.95
CA LYS A 22 -9.99 12.21 -29.36
C LYS A 22 -9.46 12.29 -27.93
N MET A 23 -10.09 11.52 -27.05
CA MET A 23 -9.64 11.33 -25.68
C MET A 23 -8.71 10.12 -25.63
N THR A 24 -7.46 10.33 -25.21
CA THR A 24 -6.41 9.31 -25.15
C THR A 24 -5.97 9.10 -23.71
N LEU A 25 -5.44 7.92 -23.40
CA LEU A 25 -4.88 7.65 -22.08
C LEU A 25 -3.57 8.42 -21.92
N SER A 26 -3.32 8.91 -20.71
CA SER A 26 -2.01 9.45 -20.38
C SER A 26 -0.93 8.37 -20.55
N PRO A 27 0.32 8.75 -20.82
CA PRO A 27 1.41 7.79 -21.07
C PRO A 27 1.55 6.72 -19.99
N LYS A 28 1.21 7.04 -18.74
CA LYS A 28 1.24 6.11 -17.60
C LYS A 28 0.27 4.93 -17.71
N PHE A 29 -0.81 5.09 -18.48
CA PHE A 29 -1.84 4.07 -18.67
C PHE A 29 -1.90 3.58 -20.13
N ALA A 30 -1.05 4.10 -21.02
CA ALA A 30 -1.07 3.79 -22.45
C ALA A 30 -0.79 2.31 -22.76
N THR A 31 -0.15 1.59 -21.83
CA THR A 31 0.13 0.15 -21.95
C THR A 31 -1.01 -0.75 -21.46
N LEU A 32 -2.02 -0.19 -20.80
CA LEU A 32 -3.15 -0.96 -20.29
C LEU A 32 -4.27 -1.03 -21.32
N PRO A 33 -4.95 -2.18 -21.47
CA PRO A 33 -6.15 -2.27 -22.29
C PRO A 33 -7.21 -1.27 -21.82
N MET A 34 -7.87 -0.62 -22.78
CA MET A 34 -8.84 0.45 -22.50
C MET A 34 -10.01 -0.04 -21.64
N GLU A 35 -10.40 -1.30 -21.81
CA GLU A 35 -11.44 -1.98 -21.04
C GLU A 35 -11.08 -2.04 -19.55
N ILE A 36 -9.80 -2.29 -19.23
CA ILE A 36 -9.32 -2.30 -17.85
C ILE A 36 -9.43 -0.90 -17.26
N VAL A 37 -9.03 0.12 -18.02
CA VAL A 37 -9.12 1.50 -17.54
C VAL A 37 -10.57 1.91 -17.31
N ILE A 38 -11.47 1.61 -18.25
CA ILE A 38 -12.88 2.01 -18.16
C ILE A 38 -13.62 1.28 -17.05
N HIS A 39 -13.42 -0.03 -16.90
CA HIS A 39 -14.24 -0.82 -15.97
C HIS A 39 -13.60 -0.96 -14.58
N HIS A 40 -12.28 -0.81 -14.45
CA HIS A 40 -11.57 -1.09 -13.20
C HIS A 40 -10.74 0.08 -12.65
N ILE A 41 -10.49 1.14 -13.42
CA ILE A 41 -9.74 2.30 -12.92
C ILE A 41 -10.65 3.53 -12.81
N LEU A 42 -11.40 3.83 -13.87
CA LEU A 42 -12.26 5.01 -13.94
C LEU A 42 -13.31 5.11 -12.82
N PRO A 43 -14.01 4.02 -12.41
CA PRO A 43 -15.01 4.11 -11.35
C PRO A 43 -14.45 4.73 -10.06
N TYR A 44 -13.20 4.40 -9.71
CA TYR A 44 -12.52 4.90 -8.52
C TYR A 44 -12.07 6.37 -8.61
N LEU A 45 -12.08 6.97 -9.79
CA LEU A 45 -11.66 8.36 -10.01
C LEU A 45 -12.82 9.34 -9.97
N VAL A 46 -14.02 8.86 -10.31
CA VAL A 46 -15.18 9.72 -10.53
C VAL A 46 -16.20 9.56 -9.41
N GLN A 47 -16.14 8.45 -8.69
CA GLN A 47 -16.97 8.22 -7.51
C GLN A 47 -16.23 8.65 -6.25
N PRO A 48 -16.92 9.29 -5.28
CA PRO A 48 -16.38 9.52 -3.96
C PRO A 48 -15.87 8.22 -3.37
N GLN A 49 -14.60 8.20 -2.98
CA GLN A 49 -14.04 7.06 -2.27
C GLN A 49 -14.62 7.00 -0.85
N SER A 50 -14.64 5.79 -0.28
CA SER A 50 -15.11 5.61 1.08
C SER A 50 -14.27 6.45 2.05
N LYS A 51 -14.88 6.90 3.16
CA LYS A 51 -14.16 7.74 4.14
C LYS A 51 -12.97 7.00 4.73
N GLU A 52 -13.12 5.70 4.91
CA GLU A 52 -12.11 4.79 5.43
C GLU A 52 -10.90 4.74 4.51
N LEU A 53 -11.10 4.57 3.20
CA LEU A 53 -10.01 4.55 2.23
C LEU A 53 -9.30 5.91 2.14
N LEU A 54 -10.06 7.01 2.18
CA LEU A 54 -9.48 8.36 2.17
C LEU A 54 -8.66 8.64 3.43
N GLN A 55 -9.13 8.16 4.59
CA GLN A 55 -8.40 8.26 5.84
C GLN A 55 -7.10 7.47 5.78
N ASP A 56 -7.14 6.25 5.25
CA ASP A 56 -5.97 5.37 5.10
C ASP A 56 -4.89 5.99 4.21
N ILE A 57 -5.28 6.47 3.01
CA ILE A 57 -4.37 7.16 2.09
C ILE A 57 -3.70 8.38 2.74
N ARG A 58 -4.46 9.15 3.53
CA ARG A 58 -3.94 10.35 4.21
C ARG A 58 -3.00 9.99 5.35
N SER A 59 -3.37 9.02 6.19
CA SER A 59 -2.52 8.62 7.31
C SER A 59 -1.26 7.90 6.83
N TYR A 60 -1.29 7.22 5.68
CA TYR A 60 -0.11 6.55 5.10
C TYR A 60 1.12 7.46 5.06
N VAL A 61 0.97 8.67 4.52
CA VAL A 61 2.09 9.61 4.36
C VAL A 61 2.60 10.10 5.72
N VAL A 62 1.68 10.41 6.64
CA VAL A 62 2.02 10.91 7.98
C VAL A 62 2.73 9.82 8.77
N ASP A 63 2.16 8.62 8.81
CA ASP A 63 2.69 7.51 9.60
C ASP A 63 4.02 7.01 9.01
N TYR A 64 4.18 7.04 7.69
CA TYR A 64 5.45 6.70 7.05
C TYR A 64 6.55 7.74 7.35
N ASN A 65 6.21 9.03 7.41
CA ASN A 65 7.18 10.05 7.79
C ASN A 65 7.69 9.84 9.23
N ILE A 66 6.87 9.33 10.15
CA ILE A 66 7.31 8.96 11.51
C ILE A 66 8.39 7.87 11.42
N LEU A 67 8.15 6.80 10.64
CA LEU A 67 9.15 5.76 10.42
C LEU A 67 10.44 6.32 9.83
N GLN A 68 10.33 7.17 8.82
CA GLN A 68 11.49 7.79 8.20
C GLN A 68 12.28 8.62 9.21
N ASN A 69 11.62 9.42 10.06
CA ASN A 69 12.31 10.24 11.04
C ASN A 69 12.99 9.42 12.14
N VAL A 70 12.40 8.32 12.59
CA VAL A 70 13.03 7.47 13.61
C VAL A 70 14.17 6.66 13.00
N TYR A 71 13.90 5.97 11.90
CA TYR A 71 14.83 5.00 11.33
C TYR A 71 15.85 5.57 10.33
N LEU A 72 15.73 6.82 9.86
CA LEU A 72 16.80 7.47 9.10
C LEU A 72 17.80 8.21 10.00
N TYR A 73 17.35 8.70 11.16
CA TYR A 73 18.20 9.49 12.04
C TYR A 73 18.85 8.62 13.11
N GLU A 74 18.18 7.57 13.59
CA GLU A 74 18.68 6.76 14.72
C GLU A 74 19.04 5.32 14.32
N TYR A 75 18.52 4.83 13.18
CA TYR A 75 18.77 3.46 12.69
C TYR A 75 19.08 3.43 11.18
N ASN A 76 19.00 2.25 10.56
CA ASN A 76 19.12 2.06 9.11
C ASN A 76 17.87 1.33 8.57
N TYR A 77 17.55 1.54 7.29
CA TYR A 77 16.44 0.89 6.58
C TYR A 77 16.41 -0.64 6.74
N SER A 78 17.57 -1.29 6.83
CA SER A 78 17.62 -2.75 7.03
C SER A 78 17.07 -3.18 8.40
N VAL A 79 17.19 -2.35 9.44
CA VAL A 79 16.58 -2.59 10.76
C VAL A 79 15.07 -2.47 10.64
N LEU A 80 14.57 -1.36 10.08
CA LEU A 80 13.14 -1.15 9.84
C LEU A 80 12.51 -2.29 9.01
N TYR A 81 13.22 -2.76 7.99
CA TYR A 81 12.75 -3.89 7.18
C TYR A 81 12.61 -5.17 8.01
N ASN A 82 13.60 -5.48 8.85
CA ASN A 82 13.55 -6.65 9.74
C ASN A 82 12.46 -6.52 10.80
N ASP A 83 12.26 -5.33 11.36
CA ASP A 83 11.21 -5.07 12.35
C ASP A 83 9.82 -5.21 11.73
N LEU A 84 9.62 -4.68 10.51
CA LEU A 84 8.36 -4.85 9.79
C LEU A 84 8.10 -6.31 9.40
N CYS A 85 9.13 -7.03 8.96
CA CYS A 85 9.02 -8.47 8.69
C CYS A 85 8.66 -9.23 9.97
N SER A 86 9.36 -8.95 11.07
CA SER A 86 9.12 -9.55 12.37
C SER A 86 7.73 -9.22 12.86
N PHE A 87 7.29 -7.97 12.77
CA PHE A 87 5.93 -7.56 13.10
C PHE A 87 4.92 -8.34 12.29
N CYS A 88 5.05 -8.40 10.95
CA CYS A 88 4.13 -9.13 10.08
C CYS A 88 4.10 -10.65 10.39
N VAL A 89 5.26 -11.27 10.68
CA VAL A 89 5.38 -12.70 11.00
C VAL A 89 4.93 -13.03 12.42
N ILE A 90 5.23 -12.19 13.41
CA ILE A 90 4.76 -12.31 14.80
C ILE A 90 3.24 -12.13 14.83
N PHE A 91 2.72 -11.17 14.07
CA PHE A 91 1.29 -11.03 13.87
C PHE A 91 0.71 -12.29 13.20
N SER A 92 1.42 -12.94 12.26
CA SER A 92 1.00 -14.20 11.58
C SER A 92 0.69 -15.36 12.52
N ARG A 93 1.21 -15.34 13.75
CA ARG A 93 0.88 -16.33 14.80
C ARG A 93 -0.40 -15.99 15.58
N ARG A 94 -0.95 -14.79 15.41
CA ARG A 94 -2.26 -14.38 15.93
C ARG A 94 -3.32 -14.55 14.83
N PRO A 95 -4.59 -14.88 15.19
CA PRO A 95 -5.67 -14.99 14.22
C PRO A 95 -5.89 -13.70 13.40
N TYR A 96 -5.41 -12.56 13.88
CA TYR A 96 -5.52 -11.25 13.23
C TYR A 96 -4.66 -11.09 11.97
N ALA A 97 -3.48 -11.68 11.85
CA ALA A 97 -2.62 -11.41 10.68
C ALA A 97 -2.80 -12.35 9.50
N ARG A 98 -3.53 -13.45 9.72
CA ARG A 98 -4.26 -14.11 8.63
C ARG A 98 -4.99 -13.05 7.80
N THR A 99 -5.52 -11.99 8.41
CA THR A 99 -6.23 -10.92 7.68
C THR A 99 -5.31 -10.04 6.84
N ILE A 100 -4.10 -9.69 7.29
CA ILE A 100 -3.22 -8.77 6.54
C ILE A 100 -2.92 -9.34 5.16
N VAL A 101 -2.44 -10.58 5.09
CA VAL A 101 -2.08 -11.21 3.82
C VAL A 101 -3.30 -11.77 3.08
N ALA A 102 -4.30 -12.34 3.79
CA ALA A 102 -5.51 -12.85 3.13
C ALA A 102 -6.36 -11.75 2.49
N ARG A 103 -6.36 -10.52 3.04
CA ARG A 103 -7.02 -9.34 2.43
C ARG A 103 -6.44 -9.03 1.05
N HIS A 104 -5.14 -9.22 0.87
CA HIS A 104 -4.45 -8.81 -0.35
C HIS A 104 -4.31 -9.92 -1.39
N VAL A 105 -4.26 -11.19 -0.96
CA VAL A 105 -3.95 -12.31 -1.86
C VAL A 105 -5.14 -13.24 -2.11
N MET A 106 -6.33 -12.92 -1.57
CA MET A 106 -7.59 -13.68 -1.77
C MET A 106 -7.41 -15.20 -1.60
N CYS A 107 -6.49 -15.61 -0.74
CA CYS A 107 -6.10 -17.01 -0.58
C CYS A 107 -6.91 -17.67 0.55
N LYS A 108 -7.55 -18.81 0.24
CA LYS A 108 -8.47 -19.52 1.12
C LYS A 108 -7.81 -20.60 2.00
N LYS A 109 -6.52 -20.89 1.78
CA LYS A 109 -5.79 -21.98 2.47
C LYS A 109 -4.57 -21.41 3.21
N ASP A 110 -4.32 -21.89 4.42
CA ASP A 110 -3.20 -21.44 5.27
C ASP A 110 -1.84 -21.60 4.61
N ASP A 111 -1.66 -22.69 3.88
CA ASP A 111 -0.44 -23.00 3.15
C ASP A 111 -0.13 -21.95 2.06
N ALA A 112 -1.16 -21.29 1.52
CA ALA A 112 -1.01 -20.22 0.55
C ALA A 112 -0.63 -18.88 1.20
N ILE A 113 -1.02 -18.63 2.46
CA ILE A 113 -0.60 -17.44 3.22
C ILE A 113 0.90 -17.54 3.54
N ILE A 114 1.36 -18.71 4.01
CA ILE A 114 2.78 -18.96 4.27
C ILE A 114 3.58 -18.82 2.98
N LYS A 115 3.13 -19.42 1.87
CA LYS A 115 3.75 -19.24 0.54
C LYS A 115 3.70 -17.81 0.03
N THR A 116 2.72 -17.01 0.44
CA THR A 116 2.63 -15.60 0.08
C THR A 116 3.60 -14.75 0.89
N ILE A 117 3.73 -15.02 2.20
CA ILE A 117 4.74 -14.38 3.05
C ILE A 117 6.13 -14.74 2.53
N GLN A 118 6.36 -16.01 2.20
CA GLN A 118 7.59 -16.48 1.53
C GLN A 118 7.77 -15.80 0.18
N TYR A 119 6.73 -15.68 -0.65
CA TYR A 119 6.80 -14.98 -1.93
C TYR A 119 7.12 -13.49 -1.77
N ILE A 120 6.55 -12.82 -0.76
CA ILE A 120 6.86 -11.42 -0.44
C ILE A 120 8.31 -11.31 0.03
N HIS A 121 8.78 -12.25 0.85
CA HIS A 121 10.16 -12.37 1.31
C HIS A 121 11.14 -12.73 0.16
N ASP A 122 10.71 -13.49 -0.83
CA ASP A 122 11.55 -13.89 -1.97
C ASP A 122 11.58 -12.81 -3.04
N ARG A 123 10.45 -12.12 -3.29
CA ARG A 123 10.41 -10.92 -4.15
C ARG A 123 11.04 -9.70 -3.51
N SER A 124 11.12 -9.66 -2.18
CA SER A 124 11.89 -8.63 -1.50
C SER A 124 13.41 -8.82 -1.69
N ASN A 125 13.88 -9.84 -2.42
CA ASN A 125 15.25 -9.85 -2.97
C ASN A 125 15.41 -9.03 -4.26
N SER A 126 14.31 -8.56 -4.87
CA SER A 126 14.35 -7.66 -6.03
C SER A 126 13.82 -6.27 -5.65
N GLY A 127 14.73 -5.31 -5.46
CA GLY A 127 14.41 -3.92 -5.12
C GLY A 127 15.25 -3.38 -3.95
N THR A 128 15.26 -2.06 -3.77
CA THR A 128 15.90 -1.39 -2.63
C THR A 128 15.13 -1.64 -1.34
N ASP A 129 15.79 -1.59 -0.19
CA ASP A 129 15.12 -1.75 1.12
C ASP A 129 13.97 -0.76 1.31
N ALA A 130 14.13 0.48 0.82
CA ALA A 130 13.06 1.47 0.82
C ALA A 130 11.80 1.03 0.06
N GLN A 131 11.94 0.33 -1.07
CA GLN A 131 10.78 -0.19 -1.81
C GLN A 131 10.10 -1.33 -1.07
N LYS A 132 10.87 -2.22 -0.45
CA LYS A 132 10.36 -3.36 0.34
C LYS A 132 9.58 -2.87 1.55
N ILE A 133 10.12 -1.89 2.26
CA ILE A 133 9.49 -1.27 3.43
C ILE A 133 8.19 -0.59 3.02
N LYS A 134 8.17 0.20 1.94
CA LYS A 134 6.94 0.85 1.45
C LYS A 134 5.86 -0.16 1.07
N PHE A 135 6.26 -1.27 0.46
CA PHE A 135 5.36 -2.36 0.12
C PHE A 135 4.76 -2.99 1.38
N LEU A 136 5.58 -3.43 2.33
CA LEU A 136 5.11 -4.03 3.58
C LEU A 136 4.24 -3.06 4.39
N TRP A 137 4.67 -1.81 4.51
CA TRP A 137 3.90 -0.75 5.18
C TRP A 137 2.53 -0.53 4.54
N GLY A 138 2.45 -0.62 3.21
CA GLY A 138 1.20 -0.50 2.46
C GLY A 138 0.22 -1.65 2.64
N LEU A 139 0.66 -2.79 3.20
CA LEU A 139 -0.24 -3.91 3.52
C LEU A 139 -0.97 -3.71 4.86
N LEU A 140 -0.46 -2.82 5.71
CA LEU A 140 -0.99 -2.57 7.04
C LEU A 140 -2.11 -1.52 7.00
N THR A 141 -3.20 -1.79 7.70
CA THR A 141 -4.27 -0.82 7.96
C THR A 141 -3.79 0.32 8.87
N PRO A 142 -4.50 1.46 8.92
CA PRO A 142 -4.14 2.56 9.82
C PRO A 142 -3.96 2.11 11.28
N THR A 143 -4.83 1.21 11.77
CA THR A 143 -4.73 0.67 13.12
C THR A 143 -3.48 -0.19 13.31
N GLU A 144 -3.18 -1.07 12.36
CA GLU A 144 -1.97 -1.91 12.42
C GLU A 144 -0.68 -1.07 12.32
N ARG A 145 -0.69 0.02 11.54
CA ARG A 145 0.41 0.98 11.45
C ARG A 145 0.60 1.74 12.78
N THR A 146 -0.49 2.14 13.40
CA THR A 146 -0.47 2.77 14.74
C THR A 146 0.09 1.81 15.79
N ASP A 147 -0.35 0.55 15.77
CA ASP A 147 0.15 -0.50 16.67
C ASP A 147 1.65 -0.78 16.48
N PHE A 148 2.13 -0.79 15.24
CA PHE A 148 3.55 -0.92 14.94
C PHE A 148 4.34 0.24 15.55
N ILE A 149 3.92 1.48 15.30
CA ILE A 149 4.58 2.68 15.85
C ILE A 149 4.60 2.64 17.37
N ASN A 150 3.47 2.35 18.01
CA ASN A 150 3.41 2.33 19.47
C ASN A 150 4.37 1.29 20.07
N LYS A 151 4.39 0.07 19.53
CA LYS A 151 5.20 -1.04 20.08
C LYS A 151 6.68 -0.93 19.76
N MET A 152 7.01 -0.65 18.50
CA MET A 152 8.39 -0.72 18.02
C MET A 152 9.13 0.61 18.16
N ILE A 153 8.41 1.72 18.32
CA ILE A 153 9.02 3.05 18.41
C ILE A 153 8.75 3.66 19.78
N ILE A 154 7.52 3.66 20.29
CA ILE A 154 7.23 4.40 21.53
C ILE A 154 7.60 3.57 22.76
N GLU A 155 7.19 2.30 22.81
CA GLU A 155 7.44 1.42 23.95
C GLU A 155 8.93 1.07 24.08
N GLU A 156 9.65 0.79 22.97
CA GLU A 156 11.10 0.56 23.01
C GLU A 156 11.89 1.77 23.55
N TYR A 157 11.52 3.01 23.22
CA TYR A 157 12.21 4.21 23.75
C TYR A 157 12.02 4.41 25.26
N GLN A 158 10.95 3.88 25.85
CA GLN A 158 10.72 4.00 27.30
C GLN A 158 11.62 3.07 28.12
N GLU A 159 12.07 1.95 27.57
CA GLU A 159 12.96 1.01 28.28
C GLU A 159 14.42 1.51 28.35
N PHE A 160 14.85 2.39 27.44
CA PHE A 160 16.21 2.96 27.45
C PHE A 160 16.38 4.21 28.34
N HIS A 161 15.30 4.70 28.96
CA HIS A 161 15.31 5.89 29.82
C HIS A 161 14.95 5.60 31.29
N ILE A 162 15.18 4.37 31.74
CA ILE A 162 15.10 3.96 33.16
C ILE A 162 16.50 3.58 33.66
#